data_AF-A0A353ZHR3-F1
#
_entry.id   AF-A0A353ZHR3-F1
#
_cell.length_a   1.000
_cell.length_b   1.000
_cell.length_c   1.000
_cell.angle_alpha   90.00
_cell.angle_beta   90.00
_cell.angle_gamma   90.00
#
_symmetry.space_group_name_H-M   'P 1'
#
loop_
_entity.id
_entity.type
_entity.pdbx_description
1 polymer ?
#
loop_
_entity_poly.entity_id
_entity_poly.type
_entity_poly.pdbx_seq_one_letter_code
_entity_poly.pdbx_strand_id
1 'polypeptide(L)'
;MSLIVGLSSLPCGCELAGGGAHLIDQLAGRPVVSKEEQSRHRAAYVEHHNRSDLYWLLQNCVTTGMGVHEVAGIIGETPELETQSQWLKQADYRVDDKVYKFGPDNQGQSIYLLFREGRLINHNPEEYQPDAFASQLKRSS
;
A
#
# COMPACT_ATOMS: atom_id res chain seq x y z
N MET A 1 10.42 49.58 38.81
CA MET A 1 11.05 48.53 37.98
C MET A 1 10.16 48.31 36.77
N SER A 2 10.55 48.86 35.62
CA SER A 2 9.87 48.66 34.35
C SER A 2 10.62 47.63 33.54
N LEU A 3 9.92 46.62 33.03
CA LEU A 3 10.36 45.78 31.91
C LEU A 3 9.10 45.37 31.14
N ILE A 4 8.92 45.96 29.96
CA ILE A 4 7.99 45.55 28.93
C ILE A 4 8.84 45.11 27.74
N VAL A 5 8.79 43.83 27.37
CA VAL A 5 9.05 43.24 26.04
C VAL A 5 8.31 41.89 26.10
N GLY A 6 7.28 41.53 25.32
CA GLY A 6 6.91 41.88 23.96
C GLY A 6 7.16 40.64 23.09
N LEU A 7 6.14 39.82 22.81
CA LEU A 7 6.08 39.03 21.57
C LEU A 7 4.66 38.53 21.27
N SER A 8 3.99 39.26 20.39
CA SER A 8 2.75 38.91 19.73
C SER A 8 3.04 37.89 18.63
N SER A 9 2.37 36.73 18.62
CA SER A 9 2.31 35.84 17.46
C SER A 9 0.86 35.71 17.01
N LEU A 10 0.61 36.29 15.83
CA LEU A 10 -0.63 36.24 15.08
C LEU A 10 -0.92 34.79 14.64
N PRO A 11 -2.14 34.24 14.81
CA PRO A 11 -2.57 33.15 13.96
C PRO A 11 -2.79 33.72 12.55
N CYS A 12 -1.82 33.47 11.68
CA CYS A 12 -1.96 33.63 10.24
C CYS A 12 -3.04 32.65 9.75
N GLY A 13 -4.10 33.20 9.17
CA GLY A 13 -5.17 32.43 8.55
C GLY A 13 -4.69 31.69 7.31
N CYS A 14 -5.08 30.43 7.21
CA CYS A 14 -5.27 29.75 5.93
C CYS A 14 -6.77 29.60 5.72
N GLU A 15 -7.42 30.68 5.29
CA GLU A 15 -8.65 30.60 4.53
C GLU A 15 -8.26 30.37 3.06
N LEU A 16 -8.53 29.17 2.54
CA LEU A 16 -8.55 28.95 1.10
C LEU A 16 -9.74 28.05 0.75
N ALA A 17 -10.67 28.70 0.06
CA ALA A 17 -11.90 28.17 -0.48
C ALA A 17 -11.66 27.21 -1.65
N GLY A 18 -12.68 26.40 -1.96
CA GLY A 18 -12.78 25.57 -3.16
C GLY A 18 -13.20 24.15 -2.75
N GLY A 19 -14.48 23.82 -2.72
CA GLY A 19 -15.29 23.68 -3.92
C GLY A 19 -15.17 22.24 -4.43
N GLY A 20 -16.18 21.41 -4.17
CA GLY A 20 -16.36 20.15 -4.92
C GLY A 20 -16.24 18.81 -4.18
N ALA A 21 -16.15 18.75 -2.85
CA ALA A 21 -16.03 17.44 -2.17
C ALA A 21 -17.36 16.65 -2.06
N HIS A 22 -18.49 17.17 -2.55
CA HIS A 22 -19.79 16.48 -2.44
C HIS A 22 -20.14 15.58 -3.65
N LEU A 23 -19.33 15.54 -4.74
CA LEU A 23 -19.73 14.85 -5.98
C LEU A 23 -18.80 13.73 -6.47
N ILE A 24 -17.78 13.31 -5.70
CA ILE A 24 -16.92 12.16 -6.07
C ILE A 24 -16.98 11.03 -5.05
N ASP A 25 -17.93 11.07 -4.11
CA ASP A 25 -18.16 10.01 -3.12
C ASP A 25 -18.97 8.82 -3.70
N GLN A 26 -19.37 8.88 -4.98
CA GLN A 26 -20.38 7.99 -5.57
C GLN A 26 -19.90 7.04 -6.69
N LEU A 27 -18.59 6.82 -6.89
CA LEU A 27 -18.13 5.75 -7.77
C LEU A 27 -17.05 4.89 -7.12
N ALA A 28 -17.46 3.68 -6.71
CA ALA A 28 -16.68 2.60 -6.09
C ALA A 28 -16.33 2.82 -4.60
N GLY A 29 -17.33 2.60 -3.75
CA GLY A 29 -17.24 2.66 -2.28
C GLY A 29 -16.28 1.63 -1.71
N ARG A 30 -15.02 2.04 -1.58
CA ARG A 30 -14.06 1.42 -0.66
C ARG A 30 -14.05 2.25 0.62
N PRO A 31 -14.22 1.63 1.81
CA PRO A 31 -14.17 2.39 3.06
C PRO A 31 -12.84 3.13 3.14
N VAL A 32 -12.89 4.42 3.44
CA VAL A 32 -11.70 5.23 3.67
C VAL A 32 -10.98 4.64 4.88
N VAL A 33 -9.85 3.97 4.62
CA VAL A 33 -9.02 3.37 5.65
C VAL A 33 -8.42 4.47 6.52
N SER A 34 -8.58 4.35 7.84
CA SER A 34 -7.94 5.30 8.76
C SER A 34 -6.42 5.11 8.78
N LYS A 35 -5.66 6.19 8.98
CA LYS A 35 -4.20 6.14 9.08
C LYS A 35 -3.74 5.32 10.28
N GLU A 36 -4.53 5.33 11.34
CA GLU A 36 -4.33 4.55 12.55
C GLU A 36 -4.41 3.05 12.25
N GLU A 37 -5.41 2.63 11.50
CA GLU A 37 -5.62 1.23 11.13
C GLU A 37 -4.52 0.73 10.18
N GLN A 38 -4.18 1.52 9.16
CA GLN A 38 -3.02 1.24 8.31
C GLN A 38 -1.75 1.08 9.14
N SER A 39 -1.51 1.99 10.09
CA SER A 39 -0.30 1.96 10.92
C SER A 39 -0.26 0.74 11.84
N ARG A 40 -1.41 0.28 12.34
CA ARG A 40 -1.54 -0.95 13.14
C ARG A 40 -1.15 -2.18 12.32
N HIS A 41 -1.71 -2.35 11.13
CA HIS A 41 -1.39 -3.49 10.25
C HIS A 41 0.05 -3.44 9.76
N ARG A 42 0.58 -2.26 9.43
CA ARG A 42 1.99 -2.08 9.09
C ARG A 42 2.91 -2.50 10.23
N ALA A 43 2.64 -2.05 11.46
CA ALA A 43 3.45 -2.42 12.62
C ALA A 43 3.42 -3.94 12.86
N ALA A 44 2.23 -4.55 12.82
CA ALA A 44 2.06 -6.00 12.99
C ALA A 44 2.79 -6.81 11.91
N TYR A 45 2.74 -6.37 10.64
CA TYR A 45 3.48 -7.01 9.56
C TYR A 45 5.00 -6.88 9.76
N VAL A 46 5.51 -5.69 10.09
CA VAL A 46 6.96 -5.50 10.31
C VAL A 46 7.47 -6.29 11.51
N GLU A 47 6.66 -6.46 12.56
CA GLU A 47 7.07 -7.19 13.76
C GLU A 47 7.01 -8.72 13.59
N HIS A 48 5.94 -9.22 12.96
CA HIS A 48 5.63 -10.65 12.95
C HIS A 48 5.68 -11.29 11.56
N HIS A 49 5.86 -10.49 10.51
CA HIS A 49 5.77 -10.91 9.11
C HIS A 49 4.49 -11.72 8.83
N ASN A 50 3.38 -11.33 9.46
CA ASN A 50 2.11 -12.02 9.31
C ASN A 50 1.51 -11.77 7.93
N ARG A 51 1.23 -12.85 7.18
CA ARG A 51 0.60 -12.74 5.85
C ARG A 51 -0.71 -11.98 5.87
N SER A 52 -1.56 -12.19 6.88
CA SER A 52 -2.87 -11.54 6.96
C SER A 52 -2.76 -10.02 7.00
N ASP A 53 -1.76 -9.48 7.69
CA ASP A 53 -1.52 -8.03 7.76
C ASP A 53 -0.99 -7.49 6.42
N LEU A 54 -0.08 -8.22 5.76
CA LEU A 54 0.40 -7.87 4.42
C LEU A 54 -0.74 -7.84 3.41
N TYR A 55 -1.59 -8.86 3.41
CA TYR A 55 -2.72 -8.98 2.49
C TYR A 55 -3.76 -7.91 2.77
N TRP A 56 -4.01 -7.59 4.05
CA TRP A 56 -4.88 -6.50 4.42
C TRP A 56 -4.35 -5.15 3.91
N LEU A 57 -3.04 -4.89 4.01
CA LEU A 57 -2.41 -3.67 3.50
C LEU A 57 -2.49 -3.60 1.98
N LEU A 58 -2.18 -4.69 1.28
CA LEU A 58 -2.26 -4.77 -0.17
C LEU A 58 -3.70 -4.57 -0.64
N GLN A 59 -4.64 -5.24 0.01
CA GLN A 59 -6.04 -5.05 -0.26
C GLN A 59 -6.38 -3.58 -0.05
N ASN A 60 -6.35 -3.07 1.17
CA ASN A 60 -7.08 -1.85 1.54
C ASN A 60 -6.31 -0.55 1.28
N CYS A 61 -4.98 -0.60 1.21
CA CYS A 61 -4.14 0.59 1.10
C CYS A 61 -3.42 0.71 -0.24
N VAL A 62 -3.16 -0.40 -0.94
CA VAL A 62 -2.47 -0.37 -2.24
C VAL A 62 -3.47 -0.25 -3.38
N THR A 63 -3.08 0.47 -4.43
CA THR A 63 -3.88 0.64 -5.65
C THR A 63 -2.97 0.65 -6.86
N THR A 64 -3.47 0.15 -7.99
CA THR A 64 -2.79 0.23 -9.29
C THR A 64 -2.41 1.67 -9.61
N GLY A 65 -1.22 1.88 -10.15
CA GLY A 65 -0.66 3.20 -10.46
C GLY A 65 0.24 3.79 -9.38
N MET A 66 0.24 3.23 -8.17
CA MET A 66 1.13 3.65 -7.07
C MET A 66 2.60 3.42 -7.41
N GLY A 67 3.46 4.30 -6.89
CA GLY A 67 4.91 4.17 -7.05
C GLY A 67 5.52 3.12 -6.12
N VAL A 68 6.70 2.60 -6.48
CA VAL A 68 7.42 1.61 -5.65
C VAL A 68 7.66 2.11 -4.23
N HIS A 69 8.10 3.36 -4.07
CA HIS A 69 8.34 3.97 -2.76
C HIS A 69 7.06 4.17 -1.95
N GLU A 70 5.94 4.44 -2.62
CA GLU A 70 4.65 4.62 -1.97
C GLU A 70 4.16 3.28 -1.40
N VAL A 71 4.24 2.22 -2.20
CA VAL A 71 3.91 0.85 -1.79
C VAL A 71 4.83 0.38 -0.66
N ALA A 72 6.15 0.63 -0.77
CA ALA A 72 7.12 0.33 0.28
C ALA A 72 6.79 1.05 1.61
N GLY A 73 6.39 2.32 1.54
CA GLY A 73 5.95 3.10 2.72
C GLY A 73 4.65 2.59 3.35
N ILE A 74 3.72 2.09 2.53
CA ILE A 74 2.48 1.46 3.01
C ILE A 74 2.79 0.17 3.76
N ILE A 75 3.63 -0.69 3.17
CA ILE A 75 3.98 -2.01 3.74
C ILE A 75 4.95 -1.86 4.93
N GLY A 76 5.78 -0.81 4.94
CA GLY A 76 6.82 -0.61 5.94
C GLY A 76 8.09 -1.43 5.68
N GLU A 77 8.25 -1.98 4.48
CA GLU A 77 9.37 -2.83 4.09
C GLU A 77 10.00 -2.31 2.78
N THR A 78 11.33 -2.41 2.70
CA THR A 78 12.04 -2.09 1.46
C THR A 78 11.96 -3.30 0.52
N PRO A 79 11.42 -3.14 -0.69
CA PRO A 79 11.34 -4.25 -1.63
C PRO A 79 12.70 -4.63 -2.20
N GLU A 80 12.86 -5.91 -2.52
CA GLU A 80 13.99 -6.44 -3.27
C GLU A 80 13.68 -6.45 -4.78
N LEU A 81 14.60 -5.97 -5.62
CA LEU A 81 14.43 -6.05 -7.08
C LEU A 81 14.68 -7.49 -7.55
N GLU A 82 13.66 -8.11 -8.14
CA GLU A 82 13.74 -9.46 -8.68
C GLU A 82 14.36 -9.44 -10.10
N THR A 83 15.64 -9.78 -10.17
CA THR A 83 16.42 -9.79 -11.42
C THR A 83 16.29 -11.09 -12.20
N GLN A 84 15.83 -12.18 -11.56
CA GLN A 84 15.65 -13.50 -12.17
C GLN A 84 14.19 -13.77 -12.56
N SER A 85 13.49 -12.73 -12.99
CA SER A 85 12.06 -12.74 -13.36
C SER A 85 11.74 -13.52 -14.66
N GLN A 86 12.62 -14.41 -15.11
CA GLN A 86 12.38 -15.25 -16.28
C GLN A 86 11.17 -16.18 -16.14
N TRP A 87 10.83 -16.58 -14.90
CA TRP A 87 9.64 -17.38 -14.60
C TRP A 87 8.34 -16.57 -14.66
N LEU A 88 8.40 -15.24 -14.55
CA LEU A 88 7.23 -14.36 -14.73
C LEU A 88 6.86 -14.16 -16.21
N LYS A 89 7.73 -14.49 -17.17
CA LYS A 89 7.54 -14.22 -18.62
C LYS A 89 6.35 -14.92 -19.30
N GLN A 90 5.46 -15.59 -18.54
CA GLN A 90 4.23 -16.18 -19.06
C GLN A 90 3.07 -15.18 -19.19
N ALA A 91 3.17 -13.95 -18.66
CA ALA A 91 2.17 -12.89 -18.89
C ALA A 91 2.69 -11.74 -19.79
N ASP A 92 1.86 -10.72 -20.01
CA ASP A 92 2.08 -9.54 -20.88
C ASP A 92 3.15 -8.55 -20.33
N TYR A 93 4.32 -9.09 -20.00
CA TYR A 93 5.46 -8.37 -19.44
C TYR A 93 6.30 -7.72 -20.55
N ARG A 94 6.66 -6.46 -20.36
CA ARG A 94 7.64 -5.74 -21.19
C ARG A 94 9.04 -5.89 -20.58
N VAL A 95 10.06 -5.75 -21.44
CA VAL A 95 11.47 -5.85 -21.04
C VAL A 95 11.86 -4.82 -19.97
N ASP A 96 11.25 -3.64 -19.99
CA ASP A 96 11.49 -2.57 -19.01
C ASP A 96 10.64 -2.66 -17.74
N ASP A 97 9.73 -3.63 -17.65
CA ASP A 97 8.94 -3.80 -16.43
C ASP A 97 9.83 -4.35 -15.31
N LYS A 98 9.67 -3.79 -14.10
CA LYS A 98 10.45 -4.16 -12.92
C LYS A 98 9.58 -4.94 -11.95
N VAL A 99 10.10 -6.05 -11.45
CA VAL A 99 9.43 -6.86 -10.45
C VAL A 99 10.10 -6.62 -9.10
N TYR A 100 9.29 -6.28 -8.11
CA TYR A 100 9.73 -6.06 -6.74
C TYR A 100 9.10 -7.11 -5.83
N LYS A 101 9.93 -7.70 -5.00
CA LYS A 101 9.58 -8.75 -4.04
C LYS A 101 9.42 -8.15 -2.65
N PHE A 102 8.33 -8.50 -1.98
CA PHE A 102 8.04 -8.20 -0.58
C PHE A 102 7.96 -9.51 0.22
N GLY A 103 8.44 -9.49 1.46
CA GLY A 103 8.62 -10.65 2.31
C GLY A 103 10.02 -11.27 2.21
N PRO A 104 10.21 -12.53 2.62
CA PRO A 104 9.16 -13.52 2.89
C PRO A 104 8.33 -13.24 4.15
N ASP A 105 7.07 -13.68 4.14
CA ASP A 105 6.24 -13.75 5.35
C ASP A 105 6.71 -14.88 6.29
N ASN A 106 6.06 -14.99 7.45
CA ASN A 106 6.37 -16.00 8.46
C ASN A 106 6.13 -17.46 8.04
N GLN A 107 5.58 -17.70 6.85
CA GLN A 107 5.45 -19.02 6.23
C GLN A 107 6.39 -19.20 5.03
N GLY A 108 7.32 -18.26 4.79
CA GLY A 108 8.29 -18.32 3.71
C GLY A 108 7.75 -17.89 2.35
N GLN A 109 6.53 -17.35 2.23
CA GLN A 109 6.00 -16.89 0.95
C GLN A 109 6.31 -15.42 0.71
N SER A 110 6.62 -15.08 -0.54
CA SER A 110 6.87 -13.70 -0.97
C SER A 110 5.81 -13.25 -1.96
N ILE A 111 5.56 -11.95 -2.00
CA ILE A 111 4.66 -11.33 -2.98
C ILE A 111 5.49 -10.57 -4.00
N TYR A 112 5.12 -10.72 -5.27
CA TYR A 112 5.79 -10.09 -6.39
C TYR A 112 4.87 -9.05 -7.02
N LEU A 113 5.28 -7.79 -6.93
CA LEU A 113 4.58 -6.65 -7.52
C LEU A 113 5.34 -6.15 -8.75
N LEU A 114 4.61 -5.93 -9.83
CA LEU A 114 5.09 -5.52 -11.14
C LEU A 114 4.87 -4.03 -11.35
N PHE A 115 5.93 -3.36 -11.76
CA PHE A 115 5.93 -1.94 -12.02
C PHE A 115 6.36 -1.65 -13.45
N ARG A 116 5.55 -0.87 -14.16
CA ARG A 116 5.84 -0.34 -15.49
C ARG A 116 6.03 1.16 -15.38
N GLU A 117 7.16 1.66 -15.89
CA GLU A 117 7.51 3.09 -15.79
C GLU A 117 7.43 3.61 -14.33
N GLY A 118 7.76 2.76 -13.37
CA GLY A 118 7.72 3.07 -11.94
C GLY A 118 6.33 3.01 -11.29
N ARG A 119 5.29 2.57 -12.00
CA ARG A 119 3.91 2.45 -11.50
C ARG A 119 3.44 1.02 -11.40
N LEU A 120 2.75 0.68 -10.33
CA LEU A 120 2.18 -0.65 -10.08
C LEU A 120 1.14 -0.99 -11.15
N ILE A 121 1.24 -2.15 -11.80
CA ILE A 121 0.32 -2.56 -12.88
C ILE A 121 -0.40 -3.89 -12.66
N ASN A 122 0.12 -4.77 -11.79
CA ASN A 122 -0.44 -6.13 -11.57
C ASN A 122 -1.16 -6.26 -10.21
N HIS A 123 -1.95 -5.27 -9.83
CA HIS A 123 -2.61 -5.28 -8.52
C HIS A 123 -4.13 -5.39 -8.66
N ASN A 124 -4.67 -6.50 -8.15
CA ASN A 124 -6.11 -6.68 -7.96
C ASN A 124 -6.41 -6.88 -6.48
N PRO A 125 -7.11 -5.94 -5.81
CA PRO A 125 -7.39 -6.04 -4.38
C PRO A 125 -8.25 -7.26 -3.99
N GLU A 126 -9.01 -7.82 -4.93
CA GLU A 126 -9.87 -8.99 -4.67
C GLU A 126 -9.08 -10.28 -4.45
N GLU A 127 -7.85 -10.37 -4.98
CA GLU A 127 -6.97 -11.53 -4.82
C GLU A 127 -6.46 -11.71 -3.39
N TYR A 128 -6.53 -10.64 -2.59
CA TYR A 128 -6.06 -10.61 -1.20
C TYR A 128 -7.19 -10.79 -0.19
N GLN A 129 -8.41 -11.13 -0.65
CA GLN A 129 -9.52 -11.41 0.26
C GLN A 129 -9.25 -12.69 1.08
N PRO A 130 -9.55 -12.68 2.39
CA PRO A 130 -9.35 -13.83 3.26
C PRO A 130 -10.11 -15.10 2.80
N ASP A 131 -11.28 -14.95 2.18
CA ASP A 131 -12.10 -16.06 1.66
C ASP A 131 -11.57 -16.69 0.35
N ALA A 132 -10.81 -15.93 -0.44
CA ALA A 132 -10.15 -16.46 -1.63
C ALA A 132 -9.10 -17.53 -1.27
N PHE A 133 -8.48 -17.39 -0.10
CA PHE A 133 -7.47 -18.31 0.43
C PHE A 133 -8.06 -19.61 0.99
N ALA A 134 -9.20 -19.51 1.69
CA ALA A 134 -9.91 -20.68 2.23
C ALA A 134 -10.41 -21.64 1.14
N SER A 135 -10.68 -21.11 -0.06
CA SER A 135 -11.14 -21.88 -1.21
C SER A 135 -10.02 -22.60 -1.96
N GLN A 136 -8.79 -22.09 -1.93
CA GLN A 136 -7.63 -22.76 -2.54
C GLN A 136 -7.14 -23.96 -1.70
N LEU A 137 -7.21 -23.87 -0.36
CA LEU A 137 -6.84 -24.98 0.52
C LEU A 137 -7.82 -26.17 0.46
N LYS A 138 -9.10 -25.93 0.14
CA LYS A 138 -10.11 -27.01 0.00
C LYS A 138 -10.05 -27.80 -1.30
N ARG A 139 -9.32 -27.33 -2.32
CA ARG A 139 -9.18 -28.03 -3.62
C ARG A 139 -8.01 -29.02 -3.66
N SER A 140 -7.20 -29.06 -2.60
CA SER A 140 -5.99 -29.88 -2.51
C SER A 140 -6.12 -31.03 -1.49
N SER A 141 -7.35 -31.36 -1.06
CA SER A 141 -7.66 -32.51 -0.19
C SER A 141 -8.57 -33.50 -0.91
#